data_AF-A0A356L6Z9-F1
#
_entry.id   AF-A0A356L6Z9-F1
#
_cell.length_a   1.000
_cell.length_b   1.000
_cell.length_c   1.000
_cell.angle_alpha   90.00
_cell.angle_beta   90.00
_cell.angle_gamma   90.00
#
_symmetry.space_group_name_H-M   'P 1'
#
loop_
_entity.id
_entity.type
_entity.pdbx_description
1 polymer ?
#
loop_
_entity_poly.entity_id
_entity_poly.type
_entity_poly.pdbx_seq_one_letter_code
_entity_poly.pdbx_strand_id
1 'polypeptide(L)'
;MLHNDTANGGVFYCKKSINIKGIYMARVLQIRRGNASQNDNFTGMAGEITMDTDAKTLRVHDGETLGGFALARAGDGGGSGDFDIGSVSDEFWTALFARMSARVPEIMTSPEIAITNTSGQEYIFDTARTPIFANVVLRCKSAECGYGAGDTVASFGIGARTNPAPMTYTSADGLHCVQMVGGEAFWVSHRDTGITTKITPENWRAIFRVYC
;
A
#
# COMPACT_ATOMS: atom_id res chain seq x y z
N MET A 1 -26.56 6.12 51.55
CA MET A 1 -27.33 7.37 51.40
C MET A 1 -26.34 8.51 51.24
N LEU A 2 -26.24 9.07 50.02
CA LEU A 2 -25.43 10.24 49.75
C LEU A 2 -26.16 11.45 50.33
N HIS A 3 -25.54 12.14 51.30
CA HIS A 3 -26.02 13.45 51.72
C HIS A 3 -25.38 14.49 50.80
N ASN A 4 -26.21 15.27 50.14
CA ASN A 4 -25.80 16.37 49.28
C ASN A 4 -25.82 17.65 50.13
N ASP A 5 -24.66 18.13 50.53
CA ASP A 5 -24.54 19.35 51.33
C ASP A 5 -24.16 20.50 50.39
N THR A 6 -25.16 21.31 50.02
CA THR A 6 -25.09 22.35 48.99
C THR A 6 -24.35 23.62 49.42
N ALA A 7 -23.61 23.61 50.53
CA ALA A 7 -23.00 24.82 51.07
C ALA A 7 -21.53 25.06 50.68
N ASN A 8 -20.77 24.05 50.22
CA ASN A 8 -19.39 24.25 49.77
C ASN A 8 -19.03 23.23 48.69
N GLY A 9 -18.73 23.74 47.50
CA GLY A 9 -18.57 22.97 46.27
C GLY A 9 -17.79 21.66 46.40
N GLY A 10 -18.52 20.55 46.34
CA GLY A 10 -18.14 19.34 45.61
C GLY A 10 -16.82 18.67 45.95
N VAL A 11 -16.42 18.57 47.22
CA VAL A 11 -15.26 17.73 47.59
C VAL A 11 -15.74 16.33 47.98
N PHE A 12 -15.57 15.37 47.07
CA PHE A 12 -15.79 13.95 47.32
C PHE A 12 -14.64 13.39 48.17
N TYR A 13 -14.92 12.88 49.38
CA TYR A 13 -13.93 12.15 50.18
C TYR A 13 -14.32 10.68 50.33
N CYS A 14 -13.35 9.77 50.17
CA CYS A 14 -13.47 8.36 50.52
C CYS A 14 -13.23 8.18 52.03
N LYS A 15 -14.28 7.89 52.81
CA LYS A 15 -14.13 7.48 54.22
C LYS A 15 -13.76 6.00 54.29
N LYS A 16 -12.49 5.67 54.52
CA LYS A 16 -12.11 4.42 55.19
C LYS A 16 -11.86 4.76 56.66
N SER A 17 -12.88 4.54 57.50
CA SER A 17 -12.80 4.76 58.94
C SER A 17 -11.80 3.77 59.55
N ILE A 18 -10.61 4.25 59.89
CA ILE A 18 -9.70 3.61 60.85
C ILE A 18 -9.56 4.57 62.02
N ASN A 19 -10.05 4.13 63.18
CA ASN A 19 -10.15 4.90 64.40
C ASN A 19 -8.84 4.73 65.19
N ILE A 20 -7.89 5.66 65.03
CA ILE A 20 -6.69 5.76 65.86
C ILE A 20 -6.62 7.20 66.37
N LYS A 21 -6.54 7.36 67.69
CA LYS A 21 -6.35 8.65 68.39
C LYS A 21 -5.07 9.32 67.89
N GLY A 22 -5.21 10.17 66.89
CA GLY A 22 -4.15 11.00 66.32
C GLY A 22 -4.81 11.97 65.36
N ILE A 23 -4.81 13.26 65.73
CA ILE A 23 -5.38 14.32 64.90
C ILE A 23 -4.50 14.40 63.63
N TYR A 24 -4.92 13.77 62.53
CA TYR A 24 -4.27 13.96 61.24
C TYR A 24 -4.61 15.37 60.73
N MET A 25 -3.65 16.28 60.83
CA MET A 25 -3.71 17.56 60.14
C MET A 25 -3.61 17.31 58.64
N ALA A 26 -4.67 17.61 57.90
CA ALA A 26 -4.59 17.67 56.44
C ALA A 26 -3.72 18.86 56.05
N ARG A 27 -2.59 18.63 55.36
CA ARG A 27 -1.71 19.70 54.87
C ARG A 27 -2.13 20.08 53.47
N VAL A 28 -2.44 21.37 53.27
CA VAL A 28 -2.75 21.93 51.95
C VAL A 28 -1.48 22.53 51.35
N LEU A 29 -1.10 22.06 50.15
CA LEU A 29 -0.06 22.69 49.34
C LEU A 29 -0.71 23.73 48.42
N GLN A 30 -0.21 24.96 48.47
CA GLN A 30 -0.54 26.00 47.50
C GLN A 30 0.74 26.35 46.76
N ILE A 31 0.73 26.18 45.44
CA ILE A 31 1.84 26.58 44.58
C ILE A 31 1.74 28.06 44.24
N ARG A 32 2.90 28.67 43.98
CA ARG A 32 2.97 30.07 43.52
C ARG A 32 2.11 30.23 42.27
N ARG A 33 1.29 31.28 42.24
CA ARG A 33 0.31 31.51 41.16
C ARG A 33 0.28 32.96 40.75
N GLY A 34 -0.03 33.20 39.47
CA GLY A 34 -0.16 34.54 38.89
C GLY A 34 -0.96 34.51 37.60
N ASN A 35 -1.29 35.67 37.06
CA ASN A 35 -1.87 35.79 35.71
C ASN A 35 -0.77 35.56 34.63
N ALA A 36 -1.13 35.56 33.34
CA ALA A 36 -0.18 35.28 32.27
C ALA A 36 1.00 36.27 32.29
N SER A 37 0.73 37.58 32.33
CA SER A 37 1.75 38.63 32.33
C SER A 37 2.71 38.55 33.52
N GLN A 38 2.22 38.17 34.70
CA GLN A 38 3.05 37.98 35.88
C GLN A 38 3.96 36.76 35.76
N ASN A 39 3.45 35.66 35.19
CA ASN A 39 4.27 34.48 34.95
C ASN A 39 5.29 34.75 33.83
N ASP A 40 4.90 35.44 32.75
CA ASP A 40 5.76 35.77 31.60
C ASP A 40 6.94 36.67 31.97
N ASN A 41 6.88 37.36 33.11
CA ASN A 41 7.97 38.19 33.65
C ASN A 41 8.67 37.55 34.86
N PHE A 42 8.43 36.27 35.12
CA PHE A 42 9.02 35.55 36.24
C PHE A 42 9.94 34.43 35.75
N THR A 43 11.16 34.38 36.29
CA THR A 43 12.09 33.25 36.15
C THR A 43 12.11 32.48 37.46
N GLY A 44 11.55 31.27 37.46
CA GLY A 44 11.60 30.36 38.61
C GLY A 44 12.92 29.59 38.69
N MET A 45 13.18 28.98 39.84
CA MET A 45 14.34 28.09 40.01
C MET A 45 14.19 26.80 39.21
N ALA A 46 15.30 26.12 38.95
CA ALA A 46 15.28 24.81 38.31
C ALA A 46 14.39 23.81 39.09
N GLY A 47 13.37 23.29 38.42
CA GLY A 47 12.38 22.37 39.01
C GLY A 47 11.25 23.05 39.78
N GLU A 48 11.20 24.39 39.82
CA GLU A 48 10.05 25.12 40.37
C GLU A 48 8.83 24.97 39.45
N ILE A 49 7.64 24.88 40.05
CA ILE A 49 6.36 24.83 39.34
C ILE A 49 5.49 26.00 39.80
N THR A 50 5.00 26.79 38.83
CA THR A 50 4.01 27.85 39.08
C THR A 50 2.67 27.53 38.40
N MET A 51 1.59 28.13 38.92
CA MET A 51 0.25 28.07 38.32
C MET A 51 -0.04 29.33 37.52
N ASP A 52 -0.29 29.16 36.22
CA ASP A 52 -0.87 30.19 35.38
C ASP A 52 -2.39 30.19 35.59
N THR A 53 -2.88 31.26 36.20
CA THR A 53 -4.29 31.41 36.53
C THR A 53 -5.15 31.87 35.35
N ASP A 54 -4.58 32.33 34.25
CA ASP A 54 -5.36 32.68 33.05
C ASP A 54 -5.50 31.45 32.15
N ALA A 55 -4.38 30.81 31.80
CA ALA A 55 -4.35 29.61 30.97
C ALA A 55 -4.88 28.36 31.71
N LYS A 56 -4.98 28.43 33.05
CA LYS A 56 -5.36 27.31 33.93
C LYS A 56 -4.45 26.11 33.71
N THR A 57 -3.14 26.35 33.60
CA THR A 57 -2.13 25.31 33.44
C THR A 57 -0.92 25.56 34.35
N LEU A 58 -0.10 24.54 34.50
CA LEU A 58 1.16 24.62 35.25
C LEU A 58 2.29 25.06 34.31
N ARG A 59 3.26 25.78 34.87
CA ARG A 59 4.53 26.08 34.20
C ARG A 59 5.69 25.50 34.99
N VAL A 60 6.65 24.89 34.29
CA VAL A 60 7.89 24.33 34.86
C VAL A 60 9.05 25.28 34.56
N HIS A 61 9.91 25.52 35.53
CA HIS A 61 11.04 26.46 35.42
C HIS A 61 12.39 25.74 35.45
N ASP A 62 13.36 26.31 34.76
CA ASP A 62 14.74 25.78 34.62
C ASP A 62 15.80 26.65 35.31
N GLY A 63 15.43 27.80 35.88
CA GLY A 63 16.38 28.74 36.48
C GLY A 63 16.82 29.88 35.56
N GLU A 64 16.49 29.83 34.27
CA GLU A 64 17.05 30.74 33.25
C GLU A 64 15.96 31.34 32.34
N THR A 65 14.99 30.54 31.92
CA THR A 65 13.96 30.91 30.97
C THR A 65 12.88 31.77 31.64
N LEU A 66 12.80 33.03 31.23
CA LEU A 66 11.73 33.93 31.63
C LEU A 66 10.38 33.36 31.16
N GLY A 67 9.39 33.26 32.05
CA GLY A 67 8.08 32.69 31.73
C GLY A 67 7.96 31.18 31.96
N GLY A 68 9.07 30.45 31.97
CA GLY A 68 9.11 28.99 32.07
C GLY A 68 8.40 28.27 30.91
N PHE A 69 8.14 26.98 31.09
CA PHE A 69 7.51 26.10 30.10
C PHE A 69 6.09 25.72 30.53
N ALA A 70 5.08 26.22 29.82
CA ALA A 70 3.69 25.85 30.09
C ALA A 70 3.38 24.41 29.64
N LEU A 71 2.70 23.64 30.48
CA LEU A 71 2.25 22.29 30.14
C LEU A 71 0.96 22.35 29.30
N ALA A 72 0.84 21.43 28.33
CA ALA A 72 -0.39 21.22 27.59
C ALA A 72 -1.47 20.64 28.51
N ARG A 73 -2.72 21.12 28.38
CA ARG A 73 -3.86 20.52 29.09
C ARG A 73 -4.38 19.31 28.31
N ALA A 74 -5.20 18.49 28.96
CA ALA A 74 -5.76 17.28 28.35
C ALA A 74 -6.54 17.55 27.03
N GLY A 75 -7.14 18.74 26.89
CA GLY A 75 -7.83 19.17 25.66
C GLY A 75 -6.93 19.86 24.62
N ASP A 76 -5.69 20.18 24.98
CA ASP A 76 -4.67 20.72 24.08
C ASP A 76 -3.84 19.56 23.45
N GLY A 77 -4.23 18.31 23.75
CA GLY A 77 -3.46 17.10 23.48
C GLY A 77 -3.54 16.60 22.03
N GLY A 78 -2.36 16.49 21.42
CA GLY A 78 -2.09 15.71 20.22
C GLY A 78 -2.24 16.54 18.96
N GLY A 79 -1.11 16.90 18.34
CA GLY A 79 -1.06 17.54 17.03
C GLY A 79 -1.87 16.75 16.02
N SER A 80 -3.16 17.06 15.93
CA SER A 80 -4.00 16.84 14.77
C SER A 80 -3.64 17.96 13.81
N GLY A 81 -2.35 18.03 13.45
CA GLY A 81 -1.97 18.79 12.28
C GLY A 81 -2.73 18.14 11.16
N ASP A 82 -3.66 18.87 10.57
CA ASP A 82 -4.37 18.44 9.38
C ASP A 82 -3.29 18.08 8.37
N PHE A 83 -3.10 16.78 8.13
CA PHE A 83 -2.11 16.35 7.16
C PHE A 83 -2.70 16.66 5.80
N ASP A 84 -2.32 17.83 5.27
CA ASP A 84 -2.68 18.18 3.91
C ASP A 84 -1.83 17.35 2.96
N ILE A 85 -2.46 16.34 2.36
CA ILE A 85 -1.86 15.55 1.29
C ILE A 85 -1.36 16.44 0.13
N GLY A 86 -1.96 17.62 -0.06
CA GLY A 86 -1.57 18.64 -1.03
C GLY A 86 -0.35 19.48 -0.64
N SER A 87 0.08 19.45 0.64
CA SER A 87 1.34 20.07 1.06
C SER A 87 2.56 19.20 0.77
N VAL A 88 2.34 17.97 0.28
CA VAL A 88 3.39 17.06 -0.12
C VAL A 88 3.81 17.39 -1.55
N SER A 89 5.11 17.67 -1.76
CA SER A 89 5.59 18.10 -3.07
C SER A 89 5.53 16.98 -4.12
N ASP A 90 5.43 17.37 -5.39
CA ASP A 90 5.43 16.43 -6.51
C ASP A 90 6.74 15.63 -6.59
N GLU A 91 7.87 16.20 -6.13
CA GLU A 91 9.14 15.49 -6.05
C GLU A 91 9.11 14.35 -5.03
N PHE A 92 8.43 14.53 -3.90
CA PHE A 92 8.23 13.44 -2.94
C PHE A 92 7.41 12.31 -3.56
N TRP A 93 6.31 12.64 -4.24
CA TRP A 93 5.49 11.64 -4.92
C TRP A 93 6.26 10.93 -6.02
N THR A 94 7.04 11.67 -6.81
CA THR A 94 7.89 11.11 -7.87
C THR A 94 8.93 10.16 -7.30
N ALA A 95 9.62 10.54 -6.22
CA ALA A 95 10.60 9.70 -5.55
C ALA A 95 9.94 8.47 -4.89
N LEU A 96 8.74 8.63 -4.33
CA LEU A 96 7.96 7.54 -3.76
C LEU A 96 7.53 6.54 -4.83
N PHE A 97 7.05 7.00 -5.98
CA PHE A 97 6.72 6.12 -7.08
C PHE A 97 7.96 5.42 -7.62
N ALA A 98 9.08 6.12 -7.78
CA ALA A 98 10.33 5.51 -8.22
C ALA A 98 10.83 4.41 -7.26
N ARG A 99 10.69 4.60 -5.94
CA ARG A 99 11.13 3.60 -4.95
C ARG A 99 10.14 2.43 -4.79
N MET A 100 8.84 2.70 -4.90
CA MET A 100 7.78 1.75 -4.56
C MET A 100 7.18 1.07 -5.79
N SER A 101 7.40 1.59 -7.00
CA SER A 101 6.92 0.94 -8.21
C SER A 101 7.64 -0.40 -8.34
N ALA A 102 6.88 -1.50 -8.16
CA ALA A 102 7.28 -2.77 -8.74
C ALA A 102 7.53 -2.51 -10.23
N ARG A 103 8.66 -3.01 -10.75
CA ARG A 103 8.98 -2.90 -12.17
C ARG A 103 7.77 -3.44 -12.94
N VAL A 104 7.12 -2.57 -13.72
CA VAL A 104 5.98 -2.97 -14.55
C VAL A 104 6.46 -4.11 -15.46
N PRO A 105 5.77 -5.27 -15.48
CA PRO A 105 6.14 -6.36 -16.37
C PRO A 105 6.18 -5.86 -17.82
N GLU A 106 7.35 -5.95 -18.44
CA GLU A 106 7.56 -5.64 -19.84
C GLU A 106 7.08 -6.82 -20.68
N ILE A 107 6.23 -6.54 -21.67
CA ILE A 107 5.75 -7.56 -22.60
C ILE A 107 6.63 -7.54 -23.85
N MET A 108 7.45 -8.57 -24.00
CA MET A 108 8.17 -8.83 -25.24
C MET A 108 7.32 -9.73 -26.14
N THR A 109 7.23 -9.38 -27.42
CA THR A 109 6.36 -10.08 -28.40
C THR A 109 7.17 -10.46 -29.63
N SER A 110 7.01 -11.69 -30.11
CA SER A 110 7.63 -12.15 -31.36
C SER A 110 6.95 -11.52 -32.59
N PRO A 111 7.59 -11.59 -33.77
CA PRO A 111 6.88 -11.46 -35.04
C PRO A 111 5.75 -12.50 -35.18
N GLU A 112 4.89 -12.32 -36.19
CA GLU A 112 3.91 -13.33 -36.58
C GLU A 112 4.60 -14.55 -37.20
N ILE A 113 4.43 -15.73 -36.58
CA ILE A 113 5.04 -16.99 -37.00
C ILE A 113 3.98 -17.88 -37.66
N ALA A 114 4.33 -18.53 -38.76
CA ALA A 114 3.44 -19.50 -39.42
C ALA A 114 3.18 -20.70 -38.50
N ILE A 115 1.93 -21.14 -38.41
CA ILE A 115 1.60 -22.38 -37.70
C ILE A 115 2.04 -23.56 -38.59
N THR A 116 2.89 -24.42 -38.05
CA THR A 116 3.41 -25.60 -38.75
C THR A 116 3.16 -26.85 -37.94
N ASN A 117 2.95 -27.97 -38.63
CA ASN A 117 2.67 -29.25 -37.98
C ASN A 117 3.97 -29.97 -37.58
N THR A 118 4.71 -29.39 -36.63
CA THR A 118 5.99 -29.90 -36.11
C THR A 118 5.83 -30.44 -34.68
N SER A 119 6.90 -30.98 -34.10
CA SER A 119 6.91 -31.40 -32.69
C SER A 119 6.81 -30.20 -31.73
N GLY A 120 7.44 -29.08 -32.06
CA GLY A 120 7.34 -27.82 -31.33
C GLY A 120 7.65 -26.64 -32.24
N GLN A 121 7.18 -25.46 -31.83
CA GLN A 121 7.50 -24.18 -32.44
C GLN A 121 8.20 -23.31 -31.41
N GLU A 122 9.29 -22.68 -31.81
CA GLU A 122 10.15 -21.89 -30.91
C GLU A 122 10.32 -20.47 -31.44
N TYR A 123 10.38 -19.53 -30.50
CA TYR A 123 10.95 -18.22 -30.73
C TYR A 123 11.94 -17.89 -29.62
N ILE A 124 13.10 -17.36 -30.00
CA ILE A 124 14.16 -16.95 -29.09
C ILE A 124 14.10 -15.43 -28.98
N PHE A 125 13.88 -14.92 -27.77
CA PHE A 125 13.93 -13.51 -27.46
C PHE A 125 15.37 -13.12 -27.13
N ASP A 126 15.83 -12.01 -27.70
CA ASP A 126 17.14 -11.40 -27.39
C ASP A 126 17.10 -10.74 -25.99
N THR A 127 17.08 -11.58 -24.96
CA THR A 127 16.97 -11.19 -23.57
C THR A 127 17.45 -12.31 -22.65
N ALA A 128 18.11 -11.93 -21.56
CA ALA A 128 18.47 -12.83 -20.47
C ALA A 128 17.52 -12.71 -19.26
N ARG A 129 16.43 -11.94 -19.40
CA ARG A 129 15.49 -11.71 -18.30
C ARG A 129 14.70 -12.99 -18.00
N THR A 130 14.49 -13.25 -16.71
CA THR A 130 13.65 -14.35 -16.26
C THR A 130 12.18 -14.03 -16.54
N PRO A 131 11.44 -14.88 -17.26
CA PRO A 131 10.02 -14.65 -17.50
C PRO A 131 9.19 -14.89 -16.23
N ILE A 132 8.28 -13.97 -15.93
CA ILE A 132 7.20 -14.16 -14.95
C ILE A 132 6.16 -15.12 -15.53
N PHE A 133 5.84 -14.92 -16.82
CA PHE A 133 4.85 -15.68 -17.55
C PHE A 133 5.17 -15.65 -19.05
N ALA A 134 4.76 -16.69 -19.76
CA ALA A 134 4.82 -16.74 -21.22
C ALA A 134 3.54 -17.38 -21.77
N ASN A 135 3.08 -16.89 -22.91
CA ASN A 135 1.99 -17.49 -23.65
C ASN A 135 2.15 -17.31 -25.15
N VAL A 136 1.37 -18.09 -25.89
CA VAL A 136 1.19 -17.90 -27.33
C VAL A 136 -0.19 -17.31 -27.58
N VAL A 137 -0.28 -16.43 -28.56
CA VAL A 137 -1.53 -15.85 -29.03
C VAL A 137 -1.65 -16.14 -30.51
N LEU A 138 -2.82 -16.58 -30.94
CA LEU A 138 -3.12 -16.77 -32.36
C LEU A 138 -3.69 -15.48 -32.93
N ARG A 139 -3.24 -15.08 -34.11
CA ARG A 139 -3.80 -13.97 -34.88
C ARG A 139 -4.43 -14.51 -36.16
N CYS A 140 -5.70 -14.17 -36.35
CA CYS A 140 -6.45 -14.51 -37.56
C CYS A 140 -5.94 -13.63 -38.72
N LYS A 141 -5.54 -14.26 -39.83
CA LYS A 141 -5.11 -13.60 -41.09
C LYS A 141 -6.25 -13.52 -42.10
N SER A 142 -7.07 -14.57 -42.15
CA SER A 142 -8.23 -14.70 -43.03
C SER A 142 -9.40 -15.18 -42.20
N ALA A 143 -10.59 -14.60 -42.41
CA ALA A 143 -11.74 -14.83 -41.55
C ALA A 143 -12.08 -16.33 -41.41
N GLU A 144 -12.18 -16.80 -40.16
CA GLU A 144 -12.43 -18.22 -39.82
C GLU A 144 -12.95 -18.32 -38.38
N CYS A 145 -13.79 -19.32 -38.09
CA CYS A 145 -14.32 -19.60 -36.74
C CYS A 145 -15.01 -18.39 -36.04
N GLY A 146 -15.60 -17.47 -36.80
CA GLY A 146 -16.21 -16.24 -36.29
C GLY A 146 -15.21 -15.09 -36.01
N TYR A 147 -13.92 -15.31 -36.26
CA TYR A 147 -12.88 -14.30 -36.18
C TYR A 147 -12.63 -13.66 -37.54
N GLY A 148 -12.43 -12.35 -37.57
CA GLY A 148 -12.02 -11.58 -38.73
C GLY A 148 -10.50 -11.38 -38.78
N ALA A 149 -9.98 -10.95 -39.93
CA ALA A 149 -8.56 -10.65 -40.08
C ALA A 149 -8.09 -9.59 -39.07
N GLY A 150 -6.98 -9.86 -38.38
CA GLY A 150 -6.41 -9.02 -37.33
C GLY A 150 -6.86 -9.39 -35.91
N ASP A 151 -7.94 -10.16 -35.76
CA ASP A 151 -8.39 -10.63 -34.45
C ASP A 151 -7.35 -11.52 -33.78
N THR A 152 -7.26 -11.41 -32.46
CA THR A 152 -6.34 -12.21 -31.66
C THR A 152 -7.06 -13.08 -30.64
N VAL A 153 -6.55 -14.30 -30.45
CA VAL A 153 -7.11 -15.32 -29.57
C VAL A 153 -5.98 -15.86 -28.70
N ALA A 154 -6.04 -15.56 -27.40
CA ALA A 154 -5.07 -16.04 -26.43
C ALA A 154 -5.42 -17.42 -25.85
N SER A 155 -6.68 -17.86 -25.99
CA SER A 155 -7.15 -19.17 -25.55
C SER A 155 -7.44 -20.05 -26.75
N PHE A 156 -6.57 -21.01 -26.98
CA PHE A 156 -6.67 -21.99 -28.06
C PHE A 156 -6.24 -23.35 -27.53
N GLY A 157 -6.36 -24.40 -28.33
CA GLY A 157 -5.80 -25.70 -27.97
C GLY A 157 -5.10 -26.38 -29.12
N ILE A 158 -4.39 -27.45 -28.77
CA ILE A 158 -3.59 -28.27 -29.68
C ILE A 158 -3.90 -29.73 -29.37
N GLY A 159 -4.50 -30.43 -30.32
CA GLY A 159 -5.02 -31.79 -30.10
C GLY A 159 -5.96 -31.84 -28.90
N ALA A 160 -5.68 -32.72 -27.93
CA ALA A 160 -6.49 -32.83 -26.70
C ALA A 160 -6.15 -31.77 -25.62
N ARG A 161 -5.09 -30.97 -25.81
CA ARG A 161 -4.62 -30.01 -24.81
C ARG A 161 -5.33 -28.68 -24.96
N THR A 162 -5.89 -28.19 -23.85
CA THR A 162 -6.54 -26.87 -23.78
C THR A 162 -5.56 -25.85 -23.21
N ASN A 163 -5.37 -24.74 -23.92
CA ASN A 163 -4.50 -23.63 -23.56
C ASN A 163 -3.09 -24.07 -23.06
N PRO A 164 -2.35 -24.86 -23.87
CA PRO A 164 -1.05 -25.39 -23.45
C PRO A 164 -0.05 -24.25 -23.25
N ALA A 165 0.47 -24.09 -22.04
CA ALA A 165 1.52 -23.11 -21.76
C ALA A 165 2.84 -23.47 -22.50
N PRO A 166 3.55 -22.50 -23.07
CA PRO A 166 4.86 -22.74 -23.66
C PRO A 166 5.90 -22.98 -22.55
N MET A 167 6.93 -23.77 -22.88
CA MET A 167 8.10 -23.93 -22.01
C MET A 167 9.07 -22.78 -22.23
N THR A 168 9.73 -22.31 -21.16
CA THR A 168 10.75 -21.26 -21.26
C THR A 168 12.05 -21.68 -20.59
N TYR A 169 13.18 -21.41 -21.25
CA TYR A 169 14.52 -21.58 -20.68
C TYR A 169 15.51 -20.61 -21.31
N THR A 170 16.57 -20.26 -20.58
CA THR A 170 17.62 -19.35 -21.07
C THR A 170 18.85 -20.13 -21.52
N SER A 171 19.45 -19.74 -22.63
CA SER A 171 20.73 -20.26 -23.13
C SER A 171 21.68 -19.11 -23.49
N ALA A 172 22.82 -19.41 -24.13
CA ALA A 172 23.71 -18.40 -24.67
C ALA A 172 23.06 -17.54 -25.79
N ASP A 173 22.04 -18.09 -26.47
CA ASP A 173 21.36 -17.44 -27.60
C ASP A 173 20.20 -16.52 -27.18
N GLY A 174 19.81 -16.56 -25.89
CA GLY A 174 18.73 -15.75 -25.33
C GLY A 174 17.69 -16.56 -24.56
N LEU A 175 16.47 -16.03 -24.47
CA LEU A 175 15.34 -16.67 -23.82
C LEU A 175 14.51 -17.44 -24.85
N HIS A 176 14.56 -18.76 -24.76
CA HIS A 176 13.78 -19.68 -25.58
C HIS A 176 12.36 -19.75 -25.06
N CYS A 177 11.38 -19.61 -25.94
CA CYS A 177 9.96 -19.86 -25.67
C CYS A 177 9.44 -20.89 -26.67
N VAL A 178 9.12 -22.08 -26.18
CA VAL A 178 8.80 -23.25 -27.02
C VAL A 178 7.36 -23.70 -26.77
N GLN A 179 6.53 -23.59 -27.80
CA GLN A 179 5.19 -24.14 -27.82
C GLN A 179 5.25 -25.58 -28.33
N MET A 180 4.91 -26.54 -27.46
CA MET A 180 4.83 -27.94 -27.88
C MET A 180 3.58 -28.16 -28.72
N VAL A 181 3.77 -28.60 -29.96
CA VAL A 181 2.68 -28.85 -30.93
C VAL A 181 2.39 -30.35 -31.06
N GLY A 182 3.42 -31.19 -31.08
CA GLY A 182 3.26 -32.65 -31.12
C GLY A 182 2.70 -33.19 -32.43
N GLY A 183 2.75 -32.42 -33.52
CA GLY A 183 2.15 -32.83 -34.79
C GLY A 183 0.60 -32.82 -34.79
N GLU A 184 -0.01 -32.16 -33.82
CA GLU A 184 -1.47 -32.11 -33.66
C GLU A 184 -2.06 -30.81 -34.21
N ALA A 185 -3.34 -30.88 -34.60
CA ALA A 185 -4.07 -29.73 -35.11
C ALA A 185 -4.40 -28.71 -34.02
N PHE A 186 -4.30 -27.43 -34.37
CA PHE A 186 -4.76 -26.32 -33.54
C PHE A 186 -6.28 -26.18 -33.63
N TRP A 187 -6.87 -25.67 -32.56
CA TRP A 187 -8.28 -25.32 -32.51
C TRP A 187 -8.53 -24.08 -31.64
N VAL A 188 -9.61 -23.37 -31.92
CA VAL A 188 -10.11 -22.27 -31.10
C VAL A 188 -11.57 -22.54 -30.74
N SER A 189 -12.08 -21.91 -29.68
CA SER A 189 -13.52 -21.82 -29.50
C SER A 189 -14.09 -20.88 -30.56
N HIS A 190 -15.10 -21.32 -31.32
CA HIS A 190 -15.76 -20.45 -32.30
C HIS A 190 -16.33 -19.22 -31.57
N ARG A 191 -16.05 -18.02 -32.08
CA ARG A 191 -16.40 -16.77 -31.40
C ARG A 191 -17.89 -16.69 -31.06
N ASP A 192 -18.74 -17.08 -32.01
CA ASP A 192 -20.20 -16.91 -31.89
C ASP A 192 -20.90 -18.07 -31.18
N THR A 193 -20.34 -19.29 -31.21
CA THR A 193 -21.02 -20.50 -30.72
C THR A 193 -20.35 -21.14 -29.51
N GLY A 194 -19.10 -20.76 -29.21
CA GLY A 194 -18.31 -21.33 -28.11
C GLY A 194 -17.80 -22.77 -28.36
N ILE A 195 -18.17 -23.39 -29.49
CA ILE A 195 -17.80 -24.77 -29.80
C ILE A 195 -16.34 -24.85 -30.26
N THR A 196 -15.60 -25.84 -29.78
CA THR A 196 -14.24 -26.15 -30.25
C THR A 196 -14.23 -26.42 -31.74
N THR A 197 -13.53 -25.58 -32.50
CA THR A 197 -13.42 -25.64 -33.95
C THR A 197 -11.96 -25.69 -34.36
N LYS A 198 -11.58 -26.68 -35.17
CA LYS A 198 -10.24 -26.77 -35.75
C LYS A 198 -9.99 -25.59 -36.69
N ILE A 199 -8.78 -25.05 -36.66
CA ILE A 199 -8.39 -23.93 -37.51
C ILE A 199 -7.54 -24.41 -38.69
N THR A 200 -7.57 -23.65 -39.77
CA THR A 200 -6.74 -23.84 -40.96
C THR A 200 -5.40 -23.10 -40.75
N PRO A 201 -4.24 -23.77 -40.65
CA PRO A 201 -2.97 -23.14 -40.28
C PRO A 201 -2.58 -21.92 -41.13
N GLU A 202 -2.94 -21.90 -42.41
CA GLU A 202 -2.63 -20.81 -43.35
C GLU A 202 -3.36 -19.51 -42.98
N ASN A 203 -4.57 -19.63 -42.40
CA ASN A 203 -5.41 -18.52 -41.99
C ASN A 203 -5.02 -17.92 -40.64
N TRP A 204 -4.02 -18.49 -39.95
CA TRP A 204 -3.64 -18.06 -38.61
C TRP A 204 -2.13 -17.92 -38.45
N ARG A 205 -1.71 -17.08 -37.50
CA ARG A 205 -0.30 -16.92 -37.10
C ARG A 205 -0.16 -17.03 -35.60
N ALA A 206 0.90 -17.67 -35.14
CA ALA A 206 1.28 -17.71 -33.74
C ALA A 206 2.14 -16.49 -33.40
N ILE A 207 1.93 -15.94 -32.22
CA ILE A 207 2.70 -14.83 -31.65
C ILE A 207 3.09 -15.25 -30.24
N PHE A 208 4.39 -15.38 -29.99
CA PHE A 208 4.92 -15.67 -28.67
C PHE A 208 5.00 -14.38 -27.87
N ARG A 209 4.59 -14.43 -26.61
CA ARG A 209 4.64 -13.32 -25.67
C ARG A 209 5.29 -13.76 -24.39
N VAL A 210 6.15 -12.90 -23.86
CA VAL A 210 6.84 -13.12 -22.61
C VAL A 210 6.74 -11.87 -21.76
N TYR A 211 6.42 -12.05 -20.49
CA TYR A 211 6.23 -11.01 -19.48
C TYR A 211 7.43 -11.07 -18.53
N CYS A 212 8.26 -10.02 -18.53
CA CYS A 212 9.54 -9.96 -17.80
C CYS A 212 9.71 -8.71 -16.94
#